data_AF-A0ABD5NTQ7-F1
#
_entry.id   AF-A0ABD5NTQ7-F1
#
_cell.length_a   1.000
_cell.length_b   1.000
_cell.length_c   1.000
_cell.angle_alpha   90.00
_cell.angle_beta   90.00
_cell.angle_gamma   90.00
#
_symmetry.space_group_name_H-M   'P 1'
#
loop_
_entity.id
_entity.type
_entity.pdbx_description
1 polymer ?
#
loop_
_entity_poly.entity_id
_entity_poly.type
_entity_poly.pdbx_seq_one_letter_code
_entity_poly.pdbx_strand_id
1 'polypeptide(L)' 'MTVYTCRICGFETQSPVGIVSHSQVHKNWFRSLVGREPETYEEVVELANQQPTLFAPFGADQTTLVEFGGGDS' A
#
# COMPACT_ATOMS: atom_id res chain seq x y z
N MET A 1 -26.13 2.53 -0.28
CA MET A 1 -25.17 1.49 0.13
C MET A 1 -23.86 2.18 0.45
N THR A 2 -23.19 1.81 1.54
CA THR A 2 -21.90 2.39 1.94
C THR A 2 -20.79 1.68 1.18
N VAL A 3 -19.91 2.44 0.53
CA VAL A 3 -18.68 1.92 -0.07
C VAL A 3 -17.54 2.14 0.92
N TYR A 4 -16.73 1.12 1.13
CA TYR A 4 -15.53 1.15 1.95
C TYR A 4 -14.32 1.17 1.04
N THR A 5 -13.44 2.16 1.24
CA THR A 5 -12.26 2.38 0.40
C THR A 5 -11.00 2.24 1.24
N CYS A 6 -10.03 1.49 0.73
CA CYS A 6 -8.72 1.33 1.35
C CYS A 6 -7.83 2.53 1.00
N ARG A 7 -7.37 3.26 2.01
CA ARG A 7 -6.47 4.42 1.81
C ARG A 7 -5.05 4.07 1.33
N ILE A 8 -4.65 2.79 1.42
CA ILE A 8 -3.30 2.33 1.04
C ILE A 8 -3.21 2.08 -0.47
N CYS A 9 -4.16 1.33 -1.03
CA CYS A 9 -4.10 0.86 -2.41
C CYS A 9 -5.34 1.21 -3.25
N GLY A 10 -6.28 1.97 -2.68
CA GLY A 10 -7.51 2.38 -3.38
C GLY A 10 -8.54 1.28 -3.58
N PHE A 11 -8.38 0.09 -2.98
CA PHE A 11 -9.36 -0.99 -3.08
C PHE A 11 -10.72 -0.58 -2.52
N GLU A 12 -11.79 -0.81 -3.28
CA GLU A 12 -13.16 -0.47 -2.91
C GLU A 12 -14.03 -1.72 -2.75
N THR A 13 -14.89 -1.73 -1.73
CA THR A 13 -15.87 -2.80 -1.53
C THR A 13 -17.12 -2.30 -0.83
N GLN A 14 -18.26 -2.94 -1.09
CA GLN A 14 -19.51 -2.67 -0.38
C GLN A 14 -19.66 -3.54 0.88
N SER A 15 -18.74 -4.49 1.11
CA SER A 15 -18.79 -5.40 2.25
C SER A 15 -17.90 -4.89 3.40
N PRO A 16 -18.46 -4.67 4.61
CA PRO A 16 -17.66 -4.29 5.77
C PRO A 16 -16.67 -5.40 6.17
N VAL A 17 -17.06 -6.66 6.03
CA VAL A 17 -16.14 -7.79 6.27
C VAL A 17 -15.04 -7.84 5.20
N GLY A 18 -15.37 -7.46 3.97
CA GLY A 18 -14.42 -7.36 2.86
C GLY A 18 -13.29 -6.37 3.13
N ILE A 19 -13.62 -5.15 3.61
CA ILE A 19 -12.58 -4.15 3.90
C ILE A 19 -11.72 -4.55 5.10
N VAL A 20 -12.30 -5.20 6.10
CA VAL A 20 -11.55 -5.71 7.27
C VAL A 20 -10.61 -6.84 6.86
N SER A 21 -11.05 -7.80 6.05
CA SER A 21 -10.21 -8.86 5.51
C SER A 21 -9.08 -8.29 4.64
N HIS A 22 -9.39 -7.32 3.79
CA HIS A 22 -8.40 -6.62 2.97
C HIS A 22 -7.31 -5.96 3.83
N SER A 23 -7.68 -5.27 4.92
CA SER A 23 -6.71 -4.64 5.83
C SER A 23 -5.73 -5.64 6.49
N GLN A 24 -6.15 -6.89 6.70
CA GLN A 24 -5.30 -7.94 7.26
C GLN A 24 -4.20 -8.37 6.29
N VAL A 25 -4.45 -8.30 4.98
CA VAL A 25 -3.42 -8.58 3.96
C VAL A 25 -2.25 -7.61 4.14
N HIS A 26 -2.53 -6.32 4.31
CA HIS A 26 -1.50 -5.30 4.55
C HIS A 26 -0.74 -5.51 5.87
N LYS A 27 -1.45 -5.90 6.94
CA LYS A 27 -0.80 -6.24 8.23
C LYS A 27 0.13 -7.45 8.10
N ASN A 28 -0.31 -8.50 7.42
CA ASN A 28 0.50 -9.70 7.19
C ASN A 28 1.74 -9.38 6.35
N TRP A 29 1.58 -8.51 5.35
CA TRP A 29 2.68 -8.05 4.53
C TRP A 29 3.68 -7.21 5.32
N PHE A 30 3.21 -6.27 6.15
CA PHE A 30 4.05 -5.53 7.10
C PHE A 30 4.85 -6.50 7.97
N ARG A 31 4.19 -7.51 8.55
CA ARG A 31 4.85 -8.52 9.38
C ARG A 31 5.92 -9.29 8.62
N SER A 32 5.68 -9.61 7.35
CA SER A 32 6.66 -10.31 6.51
C SER A 32 7.90 -9.47 6.22
N LEU A 33 7.78 -8.14 6.13
CA LEU A 33 8.91 -7.26 5.85
C LEU A 33 9.65 -6.81 7.09
N VAL A 34 8.93 -6.40 8.13
CA VAL A 34 9.50 -5.82 9.35
C VAL A 34 9.88 -6.90 10.36
N GLY A 35 9.27 -8.08 10.28
CA GLY A 35 9.52 -9.19 11.21
C GLY A 35 8.78 -9.07 12.54
N ARG A 36 7.83 -8.14 12.67
CA ARG A 36 6.95 -7.99 13.85
C ARG A 36 5.53 -7.60 13.44
N GLU A 37 4.58 -7.75 14.36
CA GLU A 37 3.24 -7.21 14.14
C GLU A 37 3.24 -5.67 14.23
N PRO A 38 2.42 -4.99 13.41
CA PRO A 38 2.23 -3.55 13.52
C PRO A 38 1.42 -3.24 14.79
N GLU A 39 1.88 -2.28 15.58
CA GLU A 39 1.19 -1.81 16.79
C GLU A 39 -0.04 -0.98 16.41
N THR A 40 0.04 -0.26 15.28
CA THR A 40 -1.07 0.52 14.74
C THR A 40 -1.22 0.30 13.24
N TYR A 41 -2.41 0.60 12.71
CA TYR A 41 -2.62 0.60 11.27
C TYR A 41 -1.88 1.75 10.56
N GLU A 42 -1.40 2.76 11.30
CA GLU A 42 -0.61 3.85 10.73
C GLU A 42 0.78 3.39 10.32
N GLU A 43 1.43 2.51 11.10
CA GLU A 43 2.74 1.96 10.72
C GLU A 43 2.70 1.23 9.36
N VAL A 44 1.58 0.55 9.08
CA VAL A 44 1.35 -0.13 7.82
C VAL A 44 1.22 0.86 6.65
N VAL A 45 0.58 2.01 6.91
CA VAL A 45 0.41 3.09 5.93
C VAL A 45 1.71 3.83 5.69
N GLU A 46 2.49 4.10 6.74
CA GLU A 46 3.81 4.71 6.62
C GLU A 46 4.76 3.83 5.81
N LEU A 47 4.79 2.53 6.09
CA LEU A 47 5.58 1.58 5.29
C LEU A 47 5.11 1.54 3.83
N ALA A 48 3.80 1.61 3.60
CA ALA A 48 3.25 1.66 2.25
C ALA A 48 3.59 2.94 1.50
N ASN A 49 3.63 4.09 2.18
CA ASN A 49 4.07 5.35 1.59
C ASN A 49 5.58 5.34 1.27
N GLN A 50 6.39 4.65 2.08
CA GLN A 50 7.82 4.49 1.81
C GLN A 50 8.09 3.54 0.63
N GLN A 51 7.22 2.54 0.42
CA GLN A 51 7.37 1.55 -0.64
C GLN A 51 6.09 1.42 -1.48
N PRO A 52 5.72 2.48 -2.24
CA PRO A 52 4.44 2.56 -2.95
C PRO A 52 4.30 1.50 -4.05
N THR A 53 5.41 1.05 -4.63
CA THR A 53 5.43 0.00 -5.68
C THR A 53 4.99 -1.37 -5.17
N LEU A 54 5.04 -1.60 -3.87
CA LEU A 54 4.69 -2.90 -3.29
C LEU A 54 3.21 -3.05 -2.95
N PHE A 55 2.51 -1.93 -2.83
CA PHE A 55 1.07 -1.87 -2.54
C PHE A 55 0.25 -1.25 -3.66
N ALA A 56 0.91 -0.83 -4.74
CA ALA A 56 0.26 -0.32 -5.92
C ALA A 56 -0.85 -1.28 -6.38
N PRO A 57 -2.08 -0.79 -6.63
CA PRO A 57 -3.06 -1.60 -7.34
C PRO A 57 -2.43 -2.00 -8.68
N PHE A 58 -2.63 -3.26 -9.10
CA PHE A 58 -2.24 -3.72 -10.44
C PHE A 58 -2.81 -2.74 -11.48
N GLY A 59 -2.01 -1.78 -11.95
CA GLY A 59 -2.47 -0.68 -12.81
C GLY A 59 -2.03 0.73 -12.42
N ALA A 60 -1.43 0.96 -11.24
CA ALA A 60 -0.67 2.19 -11.03
C ALA A 60 0.62 2.09 -11.86
N ASP A 61 0.57 2.75 -13.01
CA ASP A 61 1.64 2.94 -13.97
C ASP A 61 3.02 2.98 -13.26
N GLN A 62 3.81 1.93 -13.45
CA GLN A 62 5.19 1.86 -12.97
C GLN A 62 6.11 2.82 -13.76
N THR A 63 5.59 3.94 -14.27
CA THR A 63 6.41 5.01 -14.86
C THR A 63 6.89 5.94 -13.73
N THR A 64 7.93 5.48 -13.06
CA THR A 64 9.03 6.41 -12.79
C THR A 64 10.28 5.65 -13.17
N LEU A 65 10.49 5.63 -14.48
CA LEU A 65 11.81 5.57 -15.07
C LEU A 65 12.60 6.69 -14.37
N VAL A 66 13.57 6.33 -13.54
CA VAL A 66 14.53 7.30 -13.02
C VAL A 66 15.35 7.74 -14.22
N GLU A 67 14.87 8.74 -14.96
CA GLU A 67 15.75 9.53 -15.81
C GLU A 67 16.66 10.31 -14.86
N PHE A 68 17.85 9.77 -14.62
CA PHE A 68 18.98 10.57 -14.17
C PHE A 68 19.33 11.56 -15.29
N GLY A 69 18.55 12.62 -15.39
CA GLY A 69 18.89 13.80 -16.17
C GLY A 69 19.82 14.69 -15.35
N GLY A 70 21.08 14.79 -15.77
CA GLY A 70 21.89 15.96 -15.48
C GLY A 70 23.35 15.69 -15.15
N GLY A 71 24.25 16.17 -16.02
CA GLY A 71 25.48 16.81 -15.55
C GLY A 71 26.76 16.45 -16.30
N ASP A 72 26.97 17.16 -17.41
CA ASP A 72 28.19 17.93 -17.70
C ASP A 72 29.56 17.21 -17.74
N SER A 73 30.07 17.02 -18.97
CA SER A 73 31.38 17.49 -19.47
C SER A 73 31.74 16.80 -20.79
#